data_AF-A0A5K1E692-F1
#
_entry.id   AF-A0A5K1E692-F1
#
_cell.length_a   1.000
_cell.length_b   1.000
_cell.length_c   1.000
_cell.angle_alpha   90.00
_cell.angle_beta   90.00
_cell.angle_gamma   90.00
#
_symmetry.space_group_name_H-M   'P 1'
#
loop_
_entity.id
_entity.type
_entity.pdbx_description
1 polymer ?
#
loop_
_entity_poly.entity_id
_entity_poly.type
_entity_poly.pdbx_seq_one_letter_code
_entity_poly.pdbx_strand_id
1 'polypeptide(L)'
;IFIINLGKTWEKLQLAARVIVAIENPQDIIVQSARPYGQRAILKFAQYTGAHPIAGRHTPGTFTNQLQTSFNEPRLLILTDPRTDHQ
;
A
#
# COMPACT_ATOMS: atom_id res chain seq x y z
N ILE A 1 1.93 2.08 27.45
CA ILE A 1 0.86 1.98 26.42
C ILE A 1 0.39 3.39 26.14
N PHE A 2 0.44 3.85 24.89
CA PHE A 2 -0.09 5.15 24.50
C PHE A 2 -1.47 4.95 23.88
N ILE A 3 -2.45 5.75 24.28
CA ILE A 3 -3.82 5.67 23.75
C ILE A 3 -3.94 6.65 22.59
N ILE A 4 -4.41 6.16 21.44
CA ILE A 4 -4.64 6.95 20.24
C ILE A 4 -6.07 7.47 20.23
N ASN A 5 -6.27 8.74 19.89
CA ASN A 5 -7.60 9.32 19.75
C ASN A 5 -8.27 8.84 18.46
N LEU A 6 -9.37 8.09 18.60
CA LEU A 6 -10.11 7.52 17.47
C LEU A 6 -10.78 8.57 16.56
N GLY A 7 -11.22 9.70 17.11
CA GLY A 7 -11.82 10.79 16.31
C GLY A 7 -10.82 11.38 15.31
N LYS A 8 -9.58 11.62 15.77
CA LYS A 8 -8.50 12.08 14.88
C LYS A 8 -8.10 11.02 13.86
N THR A 9 -8.14 9.74 14.22
CA THR A 9 -7.87 8.64 13.28
C THR A 9 -8.94 8.57 12.18
N TRP A 10 -10.21 8.74 12.53
CA TRP A 10 -11.31 8.74 11.57
C TRP A 10 -11.17 9.83 10.50
N GLU A 11 -10.82 11.05 10.92
CA GLU A 11 -10.56 12.16 10.00
C GLU A 11 -9.45 11.83 8.99
N LYS A 12 -8.38 11.17 9.45
CA LYS A 12 -7.26 10.75 8.58
C LYS A 12 -7.67 9.63 7.62
N LEU A 13 -8.46 8.66 8.07
CA LEU A 13 -8.98 7.59 7.23
C LEU A 13 -9.88 8.13 6.11
N GLN A 14 -10.76 9.08 6.44
CA GLN A 14 -11.64 9.68 5.45
C GLN A 14 -10.87 10.49 4.40
N LEU A 15 -9.82 11.20 4.80
CA LEU A 15 -8.93 11.90 3.88
C LEU A 15 -8.18 10.92 2.95
N ALA A 16 -7.61 9.86 3.51
CA ALA A 16 -6.89 8.85 2.74
C ALA A 16 -7.79 8.17 1.68
N ALA A 17 -9.03 7.84 2.06
CA ALA A 17 -10.01 7.27 1.13
C ALA A 17 -10.29 8.20 -0.07
N ARG A 18 -10.38 9.51 0.15
CA ARG A 18 -10.57 10.49 -0.94
C ARG A 18 -9.39 10.55 -1.89
N VAL A 19 -8.15 10.46 -1.36
CA VAL A 19 -6.93 10.42 -2.18
C VAL A 19 -6.88 9.15 -3.04
N ILE A 20 -7.24 8.00 -2.47
CA ILE A 20 -7.29 6.72 -3.20
C ILE A 20 -8.28 6.78 -4.36
N VAL A 21 -9.49 7.31 -4.12
CA VAL A 21 -10.55 7.41 -5.15
C VAL A 21 -10.20 8.43 -6.24
N ALA A 22 -9.34 9.41 -5.97
CA ALA A 22 -8.93 10.40 -6.96
C ALA A 22 -8.04 9.83 -8.08
N ILE A 23 -7.56 8.59 -7.95
CA ILE A 23 -6.72 7.95 -8.96
C ILE A 23 -7.63 7.21 -9.95
N GLU A 24 -7.57 7.62 -11.21
CA GLU A 24 -8.44 7.10 -12.28
C GLU A 24 -8.24 5.60 -12.53
N ASN A 25 -6.99 5.15 -12.59
CA ASN A 25 -6.66 3.73 -12.76
C ASN A 25 -6.27 3.09 -11.42
N PRO A 26 -7.12 2.20 -10.85
CA PRO A 26 -6.82 1.58 -9.56
C PRO A 26 -5.58 0.68 -9.60
N GLN A 27 -5.18 0.16 -10.77
CA GLN A 27 -3.99 -0.67 -10.90
C GLN A 27 -2.68 0.09 -10.66
N ASP A 28 -2.69 1.43 -10.80
CA ASP A 28 -1.54 2.29 -10.51
C ASP A 28 -1.31 2.47 -9.00
N ILE A 29 -2.19 1.90 -8.17
CA ILE A 29 -2.07 1.90 -6.71
C ILE A 29 -1.41 0.60 -6.28
N ILE A 30 -0.27 0.72 -5.59
CA ILE A 30 0.44 -0.42 -5.02
C ILE A 30 0.21 -0.48 -3.52
N VAL A 31 -0.09 -1.69 -3.03
CA VAL A 31 -0.28 -1.96 -1.60
C VAL A 31 0.70 -3.04 -1.17
N GLN A 32 1.51 -2.74 -0.15
CA GLN A 32 2.65 -3.58 0.23
C GLN A 32 2.72 -3.90 1.73
N SER A 33 3.08 -5.14 2.04
CA SER A 33 3.41 -5.59 3.39
C SER A 33 4.41 -6.75 3.34
N ALA A 34 5.55 -6.55 3.99
CA ALA A 34 6.47 -7.65 4.30
C ALA A 34 5.99 -8.51 5.47
N ARG A 35 5.12 -7.99 6.35
CA ARG A 35 4.69 -8.71 7.57
C ARG A 35 3.63 -9.76 7.27
N PRO A 36 3.72 -10.97 7.86
CA PRO A 36 2.74 -12.03 7.65
C PRO A 36 1.32 -11.62 8.10
N TYR A 37 1.21 -10.76 9.12
CA TYR A 37 -0.09 -10.24 9.58
C TYR A 37 -0.81 -9.35 8.55
N GLY A 38 -0.05 -8.64 7.71
CA GLY A 38 -0.58 -7.71 6.72
C GLY A 38 -0.85 -8.34 5.34
N GLN A 39 -0.17 -9.45 5.01
CA GLN A 39 -0.25 -10.09 3.69
C GLN A 39 -1.69 -10.40 3.26
N ARG A 40 -2.48 -11.03 4.15
CA ARG A 40 -3.88 -11.39 3.83
C ARG A 40 -4.76 -10.16 3.65
N ALA A 41 -4.55 -9.12 4.46
CA ALA A 41 -5.31 -7.88 4.36
C ALA A 41 -5.06 -7.19 3.01
N ILE A 42 -3.82 -7.15 2.54
CA ILE A 42 -3.46 -6.56 1.26
C ILE A 42 -4.05 -7.31 0.08
N LEU A 43 -3.94 -8.64 0.07
CA LEU A 43 -4.52 -9.46 -1.00
C LEU A 43 -6.03 -9.24 -1.11
N LYS A 44 -6.72 -9.11 0.03
CA LYS A 44 -8.16 -8.82 0.05
C LYS A 44 -8.49 -7.39 -0.33
N PHE A 45 -7.67 -6.43 0.11
CA PHE A 45 -7.83 -5.03 -0.27
C PHE A 45 -7.72 -4.88 -1.79
N ALA A 46 -6.64 -5.40 -2.38
CA ALA A 46 -6.41 -5.42 -3.82
C ALA A 46 -7.55 -6.10 -4.59
N GLN A 47 -8.09 -7.22 -4.07
CA GLN A 47 -9.23 -7.90 -4.68
C GLN A 47 -10.49 -7.01 -4.75
N TYR A 48 -10.75 -6.17 -3.73
CA TYR A 48 -11.94 -5.32 -3.69
C TYR A 48 -11.75 -3.98 -4.40
N THR A 49 -10.54 -3.42 -4.40
CA THR A 49 -10.26 -2.10 -5.00
C THR A 49 -9.71 -2.18 -6.41
N GLY A 50 -9.21 -3.34 -6.84
CA GLY A 50 -8.48 -3.48 -8.09
C GLY A 50 -7.05 -2.92 -8.03
N ALA A 51 -6.52 -2.68 -6.83
CA ALA A 51 -5.12 -2.26 -6.65
C ALA A 51 -4.14 -3.43 -6.86
N HIS A 52 -2.87 -3.12 -7.12
CA HIS A 52 -1.81 -4.11 -7.28
C HIS A 52 -1.17 -4.49 -5.93
N PRO A 53 -1.28 -5.76 -5.48
CA PRO A 53 -0.73 -6.17 -4.19
C PRO A 53 0.72 -6.69 -4.31
N ILE A 54 1.60 -6.21 -3.43
CA ILE A 54 2.93 -6.80 -3.18
C ILE A 54 2.91 -7.46 -1.79
N ALA A 55 2.59 -8.75 -1.77
CA ALA A 55 2.58 -9.54 -0.54
C ALA A 55 3.95 -10.19 -0.31
N GLY A 56 4.53 -9.97 0.87
CA GLY A 56 5.80 -10.57 1.27
C GLY A 56 7.00 -9.70 0.93
N ARG A 57 8.12 -10.33 0.57
CA ARG A 57 9.40 -9.65 0.43
C ARG A 57 9.37 -8.66 -0.74
N HIS A 58 9.62 -7.39 -0.44
CA HIS A 58 9.89 -6.38 -1.46
C HIS A 58 11.20 -6.69 -2.17
N THR A 59 11.16 -6.67 -3.50
CA THR A 59 12.37 -6.86 -4.30
C THR A 59 12.98 -5.49 -4.57
N PRO A 60 14.23 -5.21 -4.14
CA PRO A 60 14.87 -3.93 -4.41
C PRO A 60 14.95 -3.68 -5.92
N GLY A 61 14.64 -2.46 -6.36
CA GLY A 61 14.61 -2.12 -7.78
C GLY A 61 13.22 -2.19 -8.42
N THR A 62 12.19 -2.69 -7.73
CA THR A 62 10.81 -2.78 -8.26
C THR A 62 10.29 -1.42 -8.76
N PHE A 63 10.65 -0.32 -8.09
CA PHE A 63 10.19 1.03 -8.48
C PHE A 63 11.24 1.87 -9.20
N THR A 64 12.50 1.43 -9.25
CA THR A 64 13.61 2.27 -9.75
C THR A 64 14.32 1.67 -10.96
N ASN A 65 14.28 0.35 -11.13
CA ASN A 65 14.99 -0.35 -12.19
C ASN A 65 14.04 -0.75 -13.34
N GLN A 66 13.97 0.09 -14.37
CA GLN A 66 13.15 -0.14 -15.56
C GLN A 66 13.56 -1.40 -16.37
N LEU A 67 14.78 -1.91 -16.18
CA LEU A 67 15.26 -3.12 -16.86
C LEU A 67 14.71 -4.40 -16.19
N GLN A 68 14.15 -4.30 -14.99
CA GLN A 68 13.61 -5.46 -14.27
C GLN A 68 12.22 -5.82 -14.80
N THR A 69 11.96 -7.12 -14.94
CA THR A 69 10.66 -7.64 -15.42
C THR A 69 9.49 -7.33 -14.48
N SER A 70 9.78 -7.10 -13.20
CA SER A 70 8.80 -6.73 -12.17
C SER A 70 8.76 -5.22 -11.91
N PHE A 71 9.31 -4.40 -12.81
CA PHE A 71 9.25 -2.95 -12.69
C PHE A 71 7.81 -2.47 -12.68
N ASN A 72 7.46 -1.63 -11.71
CA ASN A 72 6.17 -0.97 -11.62
C ASN A 72 6.36 0.49 -11.23
N GLU A 73 5.55 1.38 -11.78
CA GLU A 73 5.59 2.81 -11.47
C GLU A 73 4.25 3.25 -10.85
N PRO A 74 4.10 3.11 -9.51
CA PRO A 74 2.85 3.45 -8.85
C PRO A 74 2.64 4.96 -8.73
N ARG A 75 1.39 5.40 -8.87
CA ARG A 75 0.97 6.78 -8.55
C ARG A 75 0.70 6.97 -7.06
N LEU A 76 0.35 5.89 -6.37
CA LEU A 76 0.13 5.87 -4.93
C LEU A 76 0.62 4.56 -4.33
N LEU A 77 1.27 4.66 -3.18
CA LEU A 77 1.82 3.53 -2.46
C LEU A 77 1.27 3.49 -1.04
N ILE A 78 0.72 2.35 -0.65
CA ILE A 78 0.11 2.12 0.67
C ILE A 78 0.91 1.03 1.39
N LEU A 79 1.51 1.38 2.53
CA LEU A 79 2.30 0.47 3.37
C LEU A 79 1.55 0.09 4.64
N THR A 80 1.76 -1.13 5.11
CA THR A 80 1.24 -1.57 6.42
C THR A 80 2.09 -1.14 7.60
N ASP A 81 3.42 -1.18 7.45
CA ASP A 81 4.34 -0.73 8.50
C ASP A 81 5.55 -0.04 7.84
N PRO A 82 5.63 1.30 7.92
CA PRO A 82 6.70 2.05 7.29
C PRO A 82 8.09 1.72 7.87
N ARG A 83 8.18 1.11 9.06
CA ARG A 83 9.47 0.70 9.64
C ARG A 83 10.00 -0.57 9.00
N THR A 84 9.13 -1.54 8.74
CA THR A 84 9.54 -2.81 8.11
C THR A 84 9.66 -2.66 6.60
N ASP A 85 8.79 -1.83 6.00
CA ASP A 85 8.73 -1.60 4.56
C ASP A 85 9.52 -0.34 4.13
N HIS A 86 10.54 0.09 4.88
CA HIS A 86 11.29 1.34 4.64
C HIS A 86 12.28 1.28 3.45
N GLN A 87 12.51 0.08 2.91
CA GLN A 87 13.58 -0.23 1.97
C GLN A 87 13.26 0.22 0.53
#